data_AF-A0A1U8PRT3-F1
#
_entry.id   AF-A0A1U8PRT3-F1
#
_cell.length_a   1.000
_cell.length_b   1.000
_cell.length_c   1.000
_cell.angle_alpha   90.00
_cell.angle_beta   90.00
_cell.angle_gamma   90.00
#
_symmetry.space_group_name_H-M   'P 1'
#
loop_
_entity.id
_entity.type
_entity.pdbx_description
1 polymer ?
#
loop_
_entity_poly.entity_id
_entity_poly.type
_entity_poly.pdbx_seq_one_letter_code
_entity_poly.pdbx_strand_id
1 'polypeptide(L)'
;MASKPGILTDWPWTPLGSFKYIILGPWVMETIYSIMVKDPQEWDLTNFTVIPFMLWRMLHNQLWISFSRYRTAKGTNRIVDKGIEFDQVDREKNWDDQILFNGILFFLANKYVPGASHLPLWRTDGVIITMLLHVGPVEFLYYWFHRALHHHYLYSRYHSHHHSSIVTEPITSVIHPFAENIVYFALFAIPMLTVVLTGTGSIIAIAGYITYIDLMNNMGHCNFELIPNWVFSIFPPLKYLMYTPSFHSLHHTQFRTNYSLFMPFYDYIYDTMDKSSDILYENSLKRKEETPNVVHLTHLTTPESIYHLRLGFASLASKPYSSAWYLWLLWPVTLWSMVLTRIYRRTLVVERNRFHQLRLQTWAIPKYGIQYRLKWQKESVNNMIEEAVLEAEEKGASVLSLGLMNQGEELNRYGEVYVKKHPQLKVKLVDGSSLAVAVLLNSIPKGTTQVLLRGHLTKVAFAVAFALCQKGIQVTILREDEYEKLDKSLGTKSEGKLVTSKSYSSCKVWFVGDDLTEEEQRKANKGTLFIPFSQLPPKKLRKDCFYHTTPAMQTPTTLENVDSCENWLPRRVISVWRIAGILHALEGWEEHECGYTMSNIDKVWEACLKHGFQPLKVPTQSKS
;
A
#
# COMPACT_ATOMS: atom_id res chain seq x y z
N MET A 1 -20.51 3.72 2.93
CA MET A 1 -21.71 4.58 2.96
C MET A 1 -22.29 4.59 4.37
N ALA A 2 -23.03 5.65 4.71
CA ALA A 2 -23.74 5.74 5.98
C ALA A 2 -24.75 4.59 6.12
N SER A 3 -25.10 4.22 7.35
CA SER A 3 -25.98 3.06 7.62
C SER A 3 -27.39 3.22 7.03
N LYS A 4 -27.87 4.47 6.92
CA LYS A 4 -29.14 4.85 6.31
C LYS A 4 -28.95 6.16 5.54
N PRO A 5 -28.42 6.15 4.30
CA PRO A 5 -28.02 7.36 3.58
C PRO A 5 -29.08 8.48 3.59
N GLY A 6 -28.66 9.70 3.93
CA GLY A 6 -29.50 10.91 3.87
C GLY A 6 -29.54 11.56 2.48
N ILE A 7 -30.27 12.68 2.35
CA ILE A 7 -30.26 13.51 1.14
C ILE A 7 -28.87 14.11 0.95
N LEU A 8 -28.38 14.17 -0.30
CA LEU A 8 -27.02 14.61 -0.64
C LEU A 8 -25.93 13.76 0.04
N THR A 9 -26.11 12.44 0.11
CA THR A 9 -25.05 11.54 0.61
C THR A 9 -23.89 11.47 -0.39
N ASP A 10 -24.20 11.19 -1.65
CA ASP A 10 -23.20 11.04 -2.71
C ASP A 10 -22.78 12.39 -3.30
N TRP A 11 -21.56 12.42 -3.85
CA TRP A 11 -21.05 13.58 -4.56
C TRP A 11 -21.77 13.77 -5.90
N PRO A 12 -22.00 15.01 -6.37
CA PRO A 12 -22.68 15.27 -7.63
C PRO A 12 -22.02 14.59 -8.84
N TRP A 13 -20.71 14.32 -8.75
CA TRP A 13 -19.91 13.70 -9.80
C TRP A 13 -19.53 12.24 -9.55
N THR A 14 -20.14 11.59 -8.56
CA THR A 14 -19.98 10.13 -8.37
C THR A 14 -20.20 9.34 -9.67
N PRO A 15 -21.19 9.67 -10.54
CA PRO A 15 -21.37 8.97 -11.82
C PRO A 15 -20.18 9.07 -12.80
N LEU A 16 -19.32 10.09 -12.67
CA LEU A 16 -18.14 10.24 -13.53
C LEU A 16 -16.99 9.31 -13.14
N GLY A 17 -17.01 8.75 -11.93
CA GLY A 17 -15.94 7.90 -11.42
C GLY A 17 -14.56 8.55 -11.57
N SER A 18 -13.64 7.87 -12.26
CA SER A 18 -12.28 8.38 -12.49
C SER A 18 -12.21 9.61 -13.41
N PHE A 19 -13.29 9.97 -14.12
CA PHE A 19 -13.34 11.14 -15.03
C PHE A 19 -13.73 12.44 -14.33
N LYS A 20 -13.97 12.42 -13.01
CA LYS A 20 -14.40 13.59 -12.22
C LYS A 20 -13.54 14.85 -12.39
N TYR A 21 -12.25 14.70 -12.70
CA TYR A 21 -11.32 15.83 -12.92
C TYR A 21 -11.71 16.71 -14.12
N ILE A 22 -12.49 16.21 -15.08
CA ILE A 22 -12.99 16.99 -16.22
C ILE A 22 -13.82 18.20 -15.76
N ILE A 23 -14.42 18.13 -14.56
CA ILE A 23 -15.19 19.24 -13.99
C ILE A 23 -14.32 20.49 -13.85
N LEU A 24 -13.01 20.35 -13.61
CA LEU A 24 -12.11 21.51 -13.51
C LEU A 24 -11.81 22.18 -14.87
N GLY A 25 -12.19 21.54 -15.98
CA GLY A 25 -11.87 21.96 -17.35
C GLY A 25 -12.17 23.44 -17.65
N PRO A 26 -13.39 23.96 -17.38
CA PRO A 26 -13.72 25.36 -17.65
C PRO A 26 -12.75 26.36 -17.01
N TRP A 27 -12.37 26.14 -15.75
CA TRP A 27 -11.48 27.04 -15.02
C TRP A 27 -10.01 26.90 -15.45
N VAL A 28 -9.57 25.69 -15.79
CA VAL A 28 -8.25 25.47 -16.40
C VAL A 28 -8.16 26.22 -17.73
N MET A 29 -9.19 26.13 -18.57
CA MET A 29 -9.24 26.83 -19.86
C MET A 29 -9.29 28.35 -19.69
N GLU A 30 -10.09 28.86 -18.73
CA GLU A 30 -10.14 30.29 -18.41
C GLU A 30 -8.78 30.82 -17.92
N THR A 31 -8.08 30.06 -17.07
CA THR A 31 -6.73 30.38 -16.59
C THR A 31 -5.73 30.44 -17.74
N ILE A 32 -5.71 29.41 -18.60
CA ILE A 32 -4.82 29.35 -19.77
C ILE A 32 -5.10 30.51 -20.73
N TYR A 33 -6.39 30.78 -21.02
CA TYR A 33 -6.79 31.90 -21.86
C TYR A 33 -6.30 33.23 -21.30
N SER A 34 -6.46 33.45 -19.99
CA SER A 34 -5.99 34.67 -19.33
C SER A 34 -4.48 34.86 -19.46
N ILE A 35 -3.68 33.79 -19.34
CA ILE A 35 -2.22 33.85 -19.49
C ILE A 35 -1.82 34.10 -20.94
N MET A 36 -2.54 33.51 -21.90
CA MET A 36 -2.17 33.57 -23.32
C MET A 36 -2.63 34.85 -24.02
N VAL A 37 -3.72 35.46 -23.57
CA VAL A 37 -4.42 36.53 -24.32
C VAL A 37 -4.42 37.87 -23.59
N LYS A 38 -4.45 37.89 -22.26
CA LYS A 38 -4.55 39.15 -21.50
C LYS A 38 -3.18 39.74 -21.18
N ASP A 39 -3.15 41.06 -21.03
CA ASP A 39 -1.96 41.77 -20.59
C ASP A 39 -1.57 41.37 -19.16
N PRO A 40 -0.26 41.30 -18.83
CA PRO A 40 0.21 40.92 -17.49
C PRO A 40 -0.32 41.79 -16.34
N GLN A 41 -0.77 43.01 -16.63
CA GLN A 41 -1.38 43.90 -15.64
C GLN A 41 -2.81 43.49 -15.27
N GLU A 42 -3.47 42.68 -16.09
CA GLU A 42 -4.82 42.13 -15.86
C GLU A 42 -4.79 40.74 -15.21
N TRP A 43 -3.60 40.26 -14.83
CA TRP A 43 -3.44 38.94 -14.24
C TRP A 43 -3.94 38.92 -12.79
N ASP A 44 -4.90 38.05 -12.51
CA ASP A 44 -5.33 37.75 -11.16
C ASP A 44 -4.50 36.60 -10.59
N LEU A 45 -3.47 36.95 -9.81
CA LEU A 45 -2.62 35.97 -9.12
C LEU A 45 -3.42 35.06 -8.16
N THR A 46 -4.54 35.54 -7.63
CA THR A 46 -5.43 34.75 -6.77
C THR A 46 -6.02 33.59 -7.56
N ASN A 47 -6.48 33.84 -8.78
CA ASN A 47 -7.01 32.82 -9.68
C ASN A 47 -5.93 31.80 -10.08
N PHE A 48 -4.75 32.29 -10.46
CA PHE A 48 -3.64 31.46 -10.93
C PHE A 48 -3.07 30.53 -9.85
N THR A 49 -3.24 30.89 -8.57
CA THR A 49 -2.75 30.07 -7.45
C THR A 49 -3.72 28.96 -7.04
N VAL A 50 -4.97 28.94 -7.51
CA VAL A 50 -5.96 27.91 -7.14
C VAL A 50 -5.48 26.50 -7.53
N ILE A 51 -5.05 26.27 -8.77
CA ILE A 51 -4.59 24.94 -9.23
C ILE A 51 -3.31 24.51 -8.50
N PRO A 52 -2.24 25.32 -8.43
CA PRO A 52 -1.06 24.99 -7.63
C PRO A 52 -1.41 24.67 -6.17
N PHE A 53 -2.37 25.39 -5.59
CA PHE A 53 -2.80 25.16 -4.22
C PHE A 53 -3.56 23.84 -4.06
N MET A 54 -4.42 23.46 -5.00
CA MET A 54 -5.06 22.14 -5.00
C MET A 54 -4.02 21.01 -5.09
N LEU A 55 -3.00 21.16 -5.95
CA LEU A 55 -1.91 20.19 -6.07
C LEU A 55 -1.08 20.10 -4.79
N TRP A 56 -0.82 21.25 -4.13
CA TRP A 56 -0.19 21.28 -2.82
C TRP A 56 -1.00 20.49 -1.79
N ARG A 57 -2.31 20.71 -1.72
CA ARG A 57 -3.19 19.96 -0.79
C ARG A 57 -3.16 18.46 -1.08
N MET A 58 -3.19 18.04 -2.34
CA MET A 58 -3.06 16.62 -2.71
C MET A 58 -1.72 16.03 -2.26
N LEU A 59 -0.61 16.74 -2.50
CA LEU A 59 0.72 16.32 -2.09
C LEU A 59 0.83 16.25 -0.56
N HIS A 60 0.36 17.27 0.15
CA HIS A 60 0.37 17.36 1.60
C HIS A 60 -0.37 16.18 2.24
N ASN A 61 -1.59 15.88 1.79
CA ASN A 61 -2.36 14.72 2.25
C ASN A 61 -1.62 13.41 1.95
N GLN A 62 -1.09 13.23 0.74
CA GLN A 62 -0.35 12.02 0.38
C GLN A 62 0.90 11.81 1.25
N LEU A 63 1.64 12.87 1.58
CA LEU A 63 2.81 12.79 2.47
C LEU A 63 2.40 12.31 3.87
N TRP A 64 1.29 12.83 4.42
CA TRP A 64 0.75 12.37 5.69
C TRP A 64 0.32 10.90 5.64
N ILE A 65 -0.36 10.45 4.58
CA ILE A 65 -0.73 9.05 4.39
C ILE A 65 0.51 8.15 4.41
N SER A 66 1.51 8.47 3.58
CA SER A 66 2.75 7.71 3.48
C SER A 66 3.49 7.66 4.83
N PHE A 67 3.57 8.80 5.54
CA PHE A 67 4.19 8.87 6.85
C PHE A 67 3.43 8.05 7.90
N SER A 68 2.11 8.17 7.96
CA SER A 68 1.26 7.43 8.90
C SER A 68 1.36 5.92 8.67
N ARG A 69 1.30 5.48 7.41
CA ARG A 69 1.45 4.06 7.07
C ARG A 69 2.83 3.51 7.42
N TYR A 70 3.89 4.29 7.22
CA TYR A 70 5.25 3.90 7.62
C TYR A 70 5.38 3.75 9.14
N ARG A 71 4.90 4.73 9.91
CA ARG A 71 4.94 4.70 11.39
C ARG A 71 4.12 3.53 11.94
N THR A 72 2.93 3.30 11.42
CA THR A 72 2.04 2.22 11.86
C THR A 72 2.52 0.82 11.45
N ALA A 73 3.25 0.70 10.32
CA ALA A 73 3.91 -0.55 9.92
C ALA A 73 5.00 -0.97 10.92
N LYS A 74 5.79 -0.03 11.44
CA LYS A 74 6.76 -0.28 12.53
C LYS A 74 6.12 -0.55 13.88
N GLY A 75 4.96 0.06 14.14
CA GLY A 75 4.19 -0.10 15.37
C GLY A 75 4.64 0.79 16.53
N THR A 76 5.68 1.61 16.36
CA THR A 76 6.12 2.60 17.34
C THR A 76 5.04 3.67 17.54
N ASN A 77 4.73 3.97 18.79
CA ASN A 77 3.70 4.93 19.20
C ASN A 77 2.28 4.63 18.66
N ARG A 78 1.99 3.42 18.21
CA ARG A 78 0.67 3.05 17.67
C ARG A 78 -0.42 3.11 18.73
N ILE A 79 -1.56 3.69 18.35
CA ILE A 79 -2.70 3.93 19.25
C ILE A 79 -3.66 2.72 19.25
N VAL A 80 -4.23 2.37 18.10
CA VAL A 80 -5.22 1.29 17.94
C VAL A 80 -4.59 0.03 17.34
N ASP A 81 -4.85 -1.11 17.98
CA ASP A 81 -4.39 -2.45 17.57
C ASP A 81 -5.41 -3.21 16.72
N LYS A 82 -5.93 -2.56 15.68
CA LYS A 82 -6.78 -3.18 14.66
C LYS A 82 -6.13 -3.09 13.28
N GLY A 83 -6.55 -3.98 12.38
CA GLY A 83 -6.12 -3.97 10.99
C GLY A 83 -6.97 -3.05 10.12
N ILE A 84 -6.39 -2.56 9.03
CA ILE A 84 -7.08 -1.96 7.90
C ILE A 84 -7.28 -3.05 6.86
N GLU A 85 -8.48 -3.14 6.30
CA GLU A 85 -8.84 -4.08 5.25
C GLU A 85 -9.24 -3.34 3.97
N PHE A 86 -9.29 -4.05 2.84
CA PHE A 86 -9.67 -3.48 1.54
C PHE A 86 -10.99 -2.70 1.54
N ASP A 87 -11.98 -3.12 2.34
CA ASP A 87 -13.27 -2.44 2.43
C ASP A 87 -13.13 -1.00 2.94
N GLN A 88 -12.18 -0.74 3.86
CA GLN A 88 -11.90 0.61 4.30
C GLN A 88 -11.21 1.41 3.18
N VAL A 89 -10.19 0.84 2.54
CA VAL A 89 -9.49 1.49 1.42
C VAL A 89 -10.46 1.89 0.29
N ASP A 90 -11.42 1.04 -0.03
CA ASP A 90 -12.42 1.33 -1.07
C ASP A 90 -13.37 2.46 -0.67
N ARG A 91 -13.77 2.53 0.61
CA ARG A 91 -14.58 3.62 1.14
C ARG A 91 -13.85 4.95 1.12
N GLU A 92 -12.55 4.94 1.41
CA GLU A 92 -11.73 6.16 1.56
C GLU A 92 -11.05 6.58 0.25
N LYS A 93 -11.22 5.80 -0.84
CA LYS A 93 -10.50 5.99 -2.11
C LYS A 93 -10.68 7.36 -2.75
N ASN A 94 -11.85 7.97 -2.62
CA ASN A 94 -12.19 9.25 -3.28
C ASN A 94 -12.00 10.46 -2.35
N TRP A 95 -11.03 10.40 -1.42
CA TRP A 95 -10.71 11.50 -0.49
C TRP A 95 -10.43 12.85 -1.19
N ASP A 96 -10.02 12.82 -2.45
CA ASP A 96 -9.73 14.00 -3.26
C ASP A 96 -10.98 14.73 -3.77
N ASP A 97 -12.19 14.16 -3.62
CA ASP A 97 -13.46 14.85 -3.94
C ASP A 97 -13.59 16.16 -3.17
N GLN A 98 -13.16 16.18 -1.91
CA GLN A 98 -13.16 17.38 -1.07
C GLN A 98 -12.24 18.47 -1.61
N ILE A 99 -11.11 18.11 -2.22
CA ILE A 99 -10.19 19.07 -2.84
C ILE A 99 -10.80 19.63 -4.12
N LEU A 100 -11.42 18.79 -4.96
CA LEU A 100 -12.12 19.22 -6.17
C LEU A 100 -13.24 20.20 -5.85
N PHE A 101 -14.07 19.87 -4.87
CA PHE A 101 -15.14 20.73 -4.39
C PHE A 101 -14.64 22.10 -3.97
N ASN A 102 -13.62 22.14 -3.12
CA ASN A 102 -13.02 23.38 -2.64
C ASN A 102 -12.41 24.20 -3.79
N GLY A 103 -11.74 23.54 -4.74
CA GLY A 103 -11.20 24.19 -5.94
C GLY A 103 -12.27 24.92 -6.74
N ILE A 104 -13.40 24.25 -7.00
CA ILE A 104 -14.56 24.85 -7.67
C ILE A 104 -15.04 26.08 -6.91
N LEU A 105 -15.20 25.96 -5.58
CA LEU A 105 -15.66 27.06 -4.74
C LEU A 105 -14.67 28.23 -4.69
N PHE A 106 -13.36 27.96 -4.73
CA PHE A 106 -12.35 29.02 -4.79
C PHE A 106 -12.41 29.78 -6.11
N PHE A 107 -12.59 29.09 -7.24
CA PHE A 107 -12.80 29.76 -8.52
C PHE A 107 -14.09 30.58 -8.55
N LEU A 108 -15.19 30.01 -8.04
CA LEU A 108 -16.47 30.73 -7.97
C LEU A 108 -16.37 31.95 -7.04
N ALA A 109 -15.73 31.80 -5.88
CA ALA A 109 -15.51 32.91 -4.96
C ALA A 109 -14.67 34.01 -5.61
N ASN A 110 -13.54 33.65 -6.23
CA ASN A 110 -12.69 34.59 -6.95
C ASN A 110 -13.46 35.38 -8.02
N LYS A 111 -14.40 34.73 -8.72
CA LYS A 111 -15.19 35.35 -9.80
C LYS A 111 -16.37 36.19 -9.32
N TYR A 112 -17.06 35.76 -8.26
CA TYR A 112 -18.36 36.31 -7.89
C TYR A 112 -18.40 37.00 -6.52
N VAL A 113 -17.43 36.75 -5.63
CA VAL A 113 -17.39 37.38 -4.31
C VAL A 113 -16.60 38.70 -4.40
N PRO A 114 -17.22 39.85 -4.05
CA PRO A 114 -16.52 41.12 -4.04
C PRO A 114 -15.27 41.07 -3.14
N GLY A 115 -14.14 41.53 -3.67
CA GLY A 115 -12.86 41.54 -2.95
C GLY A 115 -12.08 40.22 -2.97
N ALA A 116 -12.61 39.13 -3.56
CA ALA A 116 -11.93 37.83 -3.63
C ALA A 116 -10.95 37.69 -4.83
N SER A 117 -10.94 38.66 -5.73
CA SER A 117 -9.99 38.76 -6.85
C SER A 117 -8.85 39.72 -6.53
N HIS A 118 -7.68 39.50 -7.11
CA HIS A 118 -6.50 40.38 -6.96
C HIS A 118 -6.08 40.62 -5.51
N LEU A 119 -6.16 39.58 -4.67
CA LEU A 119 -5.72 39.66 -3.28
C LEU A 119 -4.20 39.93 -3.22
N PRO A 120 -3.73 40.74 -2.25
CA PRO A 120 -2.31 40.90 -2.01
C PRO A 120 -1.70 39.57 -1.54
N LEU A 121 -0.38 39.43 -1.68
CA LEU A 121 0.33 38.23 -1.23
C LEU A 121 0.20 38.05 0.30
N TRP A 122 0.44 39.12 1.06
CA TRP A 122 0.51 39.06 2.53
C TRP A 122 -0.21 40.23 3.20
N ARG A 123 -0.95 39.92 4.27
CA ARG A 123 -1.57 40.90 5.18
C ARG A 123 -1.61 40.35 6.60
N THR A 124 -0.90 41.00 7.52
CA THR A 124 -0.79 40.54 8.91
C THR A 124 -2.10 40.69 9.70
N ASP A 125 -2.86 41.75 9.46
CA ASP A 125 -4.17 41.97 10.08
C ASP A 125 -5.17 40.86 9.71
N GLY A 126 -5.22 40.45 8.44
CA GLY A 126 -5.99 39.30 7.98
C GLY A 126 -5.59 37.98 8.66
N VAL A 127 -4.28 37.76 8.85
CA VAL A 127 -3.78 36.57 9.57
C VAL A 127 -4.31 36.54 11.01
N ILE A 128 -4.22 37.66 11.73
CA ILE A 128 -4.68 37.77 13.12
C ILE A 128 -6.20 37.55 13.20
N ILE A 129 -6.98 38.21 12.34
CA ILE A 129 -8.44 38.05 12.28
C ILE A 129 -8.80 36.58 12.01
N THR A 130 -8.10 35.94 11.07
CA THR A 130 -8.32 34.53 10.74
C THR A 130 -8.08 33.62 11.95
N MET A 131 -6.98 33.82 12.68
CA MET A 131 -6.67 33.04 13.89
C MET A 131 -7.73 33.22 14.98
N LEU A 132 -8.14 34.46 15.25
CA LEU A 132 -9.15 34.76 16.28
C LEU A 132 -10.51 34.16 15.94
N LEU A 133 -10.92 34.26 14.67
CA LEU A 133 -12.18 33.67 14.20
C LEU A 133 -12.14 32.13 14.22
N HIS A 134 -10.98 31.54 13.99
CA HIS A 134 -10.82 30.10 14.10
C HIS A 134 -10.93 29.63 15.56
N VAL A 135 -10.07 30.15 16.44
CA VAL A 135 -9.97 29.77 17.86
C VAL A 135 -11.28 30.02 18.63
N GLY A 136 -12.06 31.04 18.24
CA GLY A 136 -13.34 31.33 18.86
C GLY A 136 -14.53 30.71 18.09
N PRO A 137 -15.15 31.48 17.17
CA PRO A 137 -16.37 31.05 16.47
C PRO A 137 -16.31 29.69 15.78
N VAL A 138 -15.25 29.38 15.03
CA VAL A 138 -15.20 28.13 14.25
C VAL A 138 -15.15 26.90 15.16
N GLU A 139 -14.27 26.90 16.16
CA GLU A 139 -14.17 25.81 17.13
C GLU A 139 -15.48 25.61 17.91
N PHE A 140 -16.11 26.70 18.34
CA PHE A 140 -17.39 26.64 19.05
C PHE A 140 -18.51 26.04 18.20
N LEU A 141 -18.67 26.54 16.97
CA LEU A 141 -19.71 26.09 16.05
C LEU A 141 -19.46 24.65 15.59
N TYR A 142 -18.20 24.27 15.36
CA TYR A 142 -17.83 22.88 15.06
C TYR A 142 -18.27 21.96 16.19
N TYR A 143 -17.87 22.26 17.44
CA TYR A 143 -18.11 21.39 18.59
C TYR A 143 -19.60 21.03 18.71
N TRP A 144 -20.49 22.02 18.61
CA TRP A 144 -21.92 21.79 18.70
C TRP A 144 -22.49 21.07 17.48
N PHE A 145 -22.03 21.40 16.27
CA PHE A 145 -22.47 20.71 15.07
C PHE A 145 -22.04 19.23 15.09
N HIS A 146 -20.78 18.96 15.44
CA HIS A 146 -20.23 17.63 15.54
C HIS A 146 -20.97 16.82 16.62
N ARG A 147 -21.21 17.40 17.80
CA ARG A 147 -22.04 16.76 18.83
C ARG A 147 -23.46 16.46 18.33
N ALA A 148 -24.07 17.35 17.55
CA ALA A 148 -25.37 17.11 16.93
C ALA A 148 -25.32 15.97 15.90
N LEU A 149 -24.25 15.85 15.12
CA LEU A 149 -24.04 14.73 14.19
C LEU A 149 -24.01 13.38 14.90
N HIS A 150 -23.64 13.32 16.18
CA HIS A 150 -23.70 12.11 17.00
C HIS A 150 -25.08 11.80 17.60
N HIS A 151 -26.07 12.65 17.35
CA HIS A 151 -27.47 12.28 17.59
C HIS A 151 -27.89 11.19 16.60
N HIS A 152 -28.59 10.16 17.10
CA HIS A 152 -28.91 8.91 16.35
C HIS A 152 -29.42 9.13 14.91
N TYR A 153 -30.22 10.17 14.69
CA TYR A 153 -30.77 10.52 13.37
C TYR A 153 -29.68 10.96 12.38
N LEU A 154 -28.87 11.96 12.76
CA LEU A 154 -27.80 12.50 11.92
C LEU A 154 -26.64 11.52 11.81
N TYR A 155 -26.35 10.79 12.89
CA TYR A 155 -25.29 9.80 12.91
C TYR A 155 -25.54 8.73 11.85
N SER A 156 -26.71 8.07 11.90
CA SER A 156 -27.02 6.98 10.97
C SER A 156 -27.04 7.40 9.50
N ARG A 157 -27.31 8.67 9.21
CA ARG A 157 -27.49 9.23 7.86
C ARG A 157 -26.25 9.87 7.26
N TYR A 158 -25.45 10.51 8.09
CA TYR A 158 -24.34 11.34 7.64
C TYR A 158 -23.03 10.87 8.27
N HIS A 159 -22.95 10.89 9.59
CA HIS A 159 -21.66 10.79 10.27
C HIS A 159 -21.17 9.35 10.52
N SER A 160 -22.03 8.33 10.46
CA SER A 160 -21.64 6.93 10.63
C SER A 160 -20.69 6.44 9.53
N HIS A 161 -20.68 7.10 8.37
CA HIS A 161 -19.76 6.75 7.29
C HIS A 161 -18.31 7.07 7.68
N HIS A 162 -18.07 8.23 8.26
CA HIS A 162 -16.77 8.65 8.78
C HIS A 162 -16.31 7.71 9.90
N HIS A 163 -17.20 7.39 10.84
CA HIS A 163 -16.94 6.45 11.94
C HIS A 163 -16.82 4.98 11.54
N SER A 164 -17.10 4.64 10.27
CA SER A 164 -16.84 3.28 9.77
C SER A 164 -15.35 2.95 9.70
N SER A 165 -14.48 3.96 9.76
CA SER A 165 -13.02 3.83 9.84
C SER A 165 -12.56 3.95 11.29
N ILE A 166 -12.61 2.83 12.02
CA ILE A 166 -12.19 2.78 13.43
C ILE A 166 -10.67 2.96 13.56
N VAL A 167 -9.91 2.37 12.62
CA VAL A 167 -8.48 2.67 12.47
C VAL A 167 -8.38 3.83 11.50
N THR A 168 -8.23 5.03 12.03
CA THR A 168 -8.15 6.23 11.19
C THR A 168 -6.87 6.26 10.38
N GLU A 169 -6.97 6.71 9.14
CA GLU A 169 -5.86 7.20 8.33
C GLU A 169 -6.01 8.72 8.16
N PRO A 170 -4.95 9.48 7.84
CA PRO A 170 -5.04 10.93 7.65
C PRO A 170 -6.22 11.36 6.77
N ILE A 171 -6.47 10.62 5.69
CA ILE A 171 -7.58 10.88 4.76
C ILE A 171 -8.97 10.61 5.35
N THR A 172 -9.11 9.80 6.40
CA THR A 172 -10.40 9.58 7.09
C THR A 172 -11.04 10.92 7.50
N SER A 173 -10.21 11.93 7.78
CA SER A 173 -10.62 13.31 8.09
C SER A 173 -11.50 14.00 7.05
N VAL A 174 -11.46 13.56 5.79
CA VAL A 174 -12.27 14.14 4.69
C VAL A 174 -13.30 13.15 4.14
N ILE A 175 -13.39 11.94 4.71
CA ILE A 175 -14.37 10.92 4.30
C ILE A 175 -15.69 11.16 5.02
N HIS A 176 -16.46 12.06 4.44
CA HIS A 176 -17.80 12.41 4.87
C HIS A 176 -18.75 12.42 3.67
N PRO A 177 -20.07 12.21 3.89
CA PRO A 177 -21.06 12.47 2.85
C PRO A 177 -21.02 13.90 2.33
N PHE A 178 -21.54 14.12 1.12
CA PHE A 178 -21.46 15.42 0.46
C PHE A 178 -22.13 16.55 1.28
N ALA A 179 -23.32 16.29 1.85
CA ALA A 179 -24.02 17.25 2.70
C ALA A 179 -23.17 17.73 3.90
N GLU A 180 -22.46 16.81 4.54
CA GLU A 180 -21.62 17.11 5.70
C GLU A 180 -20.39 17.95 5.28
N ASN A 181 -19.79 17.64 4.12
CA ASN A 181 -18.73 18.46 3.54
C ASN A 181 -19.17 19.89 3.21
N ILE A 182 -20.41 20.12 2.75
CA ILE A 182 -20.94 21.47 2.52
C ILE A 182 -20.97 22.26 3.83
N VAL A 183 -21.45 21.65 4.92
CA VAL A 183 -21.53 22.33 6.22
C VAL A 183 -20.14 22.62 6.78
N TYR A 184 -19.21 21.66 6.71
CA TYR A 184 -17.82 21.91 7.11
C TYR A 184 -17.16 22.98 6.27
N PHE A 185 -17.38 23.00 4.95
CA PHE A 185 -16.86 24.08 4.11
C PHE A 185 -17.43 25.44 4.53
N ALA A 186 -18.75 25.54 4.72
CA ALA A 186 -19.39 26.79 5.15
C ALA A 186 -18.83 27.29 6.49
N LEU A 187 -18.60 26.38 7.43
CA LEU A 187 -17.98 26.68 8.71
C LEU A 187 -16.54 27.19 8.54
N PHE A 188 -15.70 26.50 7.78
CA PHE A 188 -14.32 26.92 7.53
C PHE A 188 -14.22 28.15 6.61
N ALA A 189 -15.26 28.47 5.86
CA ALA A 189 -15.35 29.68 5.06
C ALA A 189 -15.56 30.94 5.91
N ILE A 190 -15.99 30.84 7.18
CA ILE A 190 -16.23 32.01 8.05
C ILE A 190 -14.99 32.91 8.13
N PRO A 191 -13.79 32.44 8.52
CA PRO A 191 -12.62 33.31 8.59
C PRO A 191 -12.20 33.83 7.20
N MET A 192 -12.26 32.98 6.18
CA MET A 192 -11.84 33.33 4.81
C MET A 192 -12.73 34.42 4.19
N LEU A 193 -14.06 34.25 4.27
CA LEU A 193 -15.01 35.23 3.77
C LEU A 193 -14.94 36.52 4.58
N THR A 194 -14.73 36.44 5.90
CA THR A 194 -14.59 37.64 6.73
C THR A 194 -13.43 38.49 6.23
N VAL A 195 -12.23 37.93 6.10
CA VAL A 195 -11.07 38.72 5.67
C VAL A 195 -11.19 39.21 4.23
N VAL A 196 -11.83 38.45 3.34
CA VAL A 196 -12.12 38.90 1.97
C VAL A 196 -13.06 40.11 1.99
N LEU A 197 -14.19 40.02 2.70
CA LEU A 197 -15.22 41.05 2.72
C LEU A 197 -14.80 42.30 3.49
N THR A 198 -13.90 42.18 4.47
CA THR A 198 -13.31 43.33 5.18
C THR A 198 -12.09 43.93 4.47
N GLY A 199 -11.69 43.39 3.31
CA GLY A 199 -10.51 43.88 2.57
C GLY A 199 -9.17 43.62 3.26
N THR A 200 -9.14 42.70 4.23
CA THR A 200 -7.94 42.31 4.98
C THR A 200 -7.35 40.98 4.52
N GLY A 201 -7.96 40.32 3.53
CA GLY A 201 -7.53 39.02 3.00
C GLY A 201 -6.22 39.08 2.23
N SER A 202 -5.49 37.96 2.21
CA SER A 202 -4.30 37.79 1.39
C SER A 202 -4.16 36.33 0.95
N ILE A 203 -3.48 36.11 -0.19
CA ILE A 203 -3.32 34.78 -0.78
C ILE A 203 -2.63 33.82 0.22
N ILE A 204 -1.52 34.25 0.83
CA ILE A 204 -0.75 33.40 1.75
C ILE A 204 -1.52 33.17 3.06
N ALA A 205 -2.29 34.13 3.57
CA ALA A 205 -3.08 33.95 4.78
C ALA A 205 -4.17 32.88 4.60
N ILE A 206 -4.90 32.93 3.49
CA ILE A 206 -5.94 31.94 3.15
C ILE A 206 -5.32 30.56 2.91
N ALA A 207 -4.27 30.48 2.09
CA ALA A 207 -3.58 29.23 1.81
C ALA A 207 -2.97 28.60 3.07
N GLY A 208 -2.39 29.43 3.95
CA GLY A 208 -1.83 29.02 5.23
C GLY A 208 -2.91 28.49 6.18
N TYR A 209 -4.07 29.15 6.27
CA TYR A 209 -5.19 28.71 7.09
C TYR A 209 -5.75 27.34 6.64
N ILE A 210 -5.97 27.17 5.34
CA ILE A 210 -6.45 25.88 4.80
C ILE A 210 -5.39 24.79 5.00
N THR A 211 -4.10 25.11 4.80
CA THR A 211 -3.00 24.17 5.07
C THR A 211 -2.96 23.77 6.55
N TYR A 212 -3.20 24.71 7.47
CA TYR A 212 -3.30 24.43 8.91
C TYR A 212 -4.47 23.48 9.22
N ILE A 213 -5.66 23.72 8.65
CA ILE A 213 -6.81 22.81 8.81
C ILE A 213 -6.45 21.41 8.31
N ASP A 214 -5.90 21.29 7.09
CA ASP A 214 -5.49 19.99 6.52
C ASP A 214 -4.43 19.31 7.41
N LEU A 215 -3.48 20.08 7.97
CA LEU A 215 -2.43 19.57 8.85
C LEU A 215 -2.99 19.03 10.15
N MET A 216 -3.84 19.80 10.82
CA MET A 216 -4.43 19.40 12.09
C MET A 216 -5.34 18.19 11.91
N ASN A 217 -6.16 18.17 10.86
CA ASN A 217 -7.01 17.02 10.53
C ASN A 217 -6.20 15.76 10.23
N ASN A 218 -5.18 15.85 9.38
CA ASN A 218 -4.32 14.71 9.05
C ASN A 218 -3.57 14.18 10.27
N MET A 219 -3.03 15.08 11.09
CA MET A 219 -2.36 14.74 12.34
C MET A 219 -3.31 14.01 13.29
N GLY A 220 -4.51 14.54 13.51
CA GLY A 220 -5.51 13.96 14.39
C GLY A 220 -5.97 12.55 14.01
N HIS A 221 -6.01 12.26 12.71
CA HIS A 221 -6.44 10.97 12.20
C HIS A 221 -5.28 9.99 11.98
N CYS A 222 -4.07 10.33 12.44
CA CYS A 222 -2.97 9.38 12.47
C CYS A 222 -3.19 8.33 13.56
N ASN A 223 -3.08 7.04 13.23
CA ASN A 223 -3.10 5.95 14.22
C ASN A 223 -1.75 5.77 14.96
N PHE A 224 -1.02 6.86 15.19
CA PHE A 224 0.18 6.88 16.03
C PHE A 224 0.32 8.23 16.73
N GLU A 225 0.85 8.21 17.96
CA GLU A 225 1.11 9.42 18.72
C GLU A 225 2.44 10.05 18.31
N LEU A 226 2.40 11.32 17.88
CA LEU A 226 3.58 12.07 17.44
C LEU A 226 3.88 13.29 18.30
N ILE A 227 2.96 13.72 19.16
CA ILE A 227 3.12 14.89 20.02
C ILE A 227 3.85 14.47 21.29
N PRO A 228 5.11 14.87 21.49
CA PRO A 228 5.87 14.45 22.67
C PRO A 228 5.40 15.22 23.92
N ASN A 229 5.50 14.56 25.07
CA ASN A 229 5.01 15.08 26.34
C ASN A 229 5.63 16.43 26.76
N TRP A 230 6.89 16.67 26.40
CA TRP A 230 7.60 17.90 26.76
C TRP A 230 6.93 19.17 26.21
N VAL A 231 6.18 19.07 25.10
CA VAL A 231 5.46 20.21 24.54
C VAL A 231 4.40 20.72 25.51
N PHE A 232 3.64 19.80 26.12
CA PHE A 232 2.66 20.13 27.15
C PHE A 232 3.30 20.49 28.50
N SER A 233 4.51 19.99 28.78
CA SER A 233 5.23 20.42 29.98
C SER A 233 5.76 21.85 29.88
N ILE A 234 6.23 22.29 28.70
CA ILE A 234 6.73 23.65 28.47
C ILE A 234 5.59 24.66 28.44
N PHE A 235 4.47 24.32 27.80
CA PHE A 235 3.29 25.18 27.73
C PHE A 235 2.01 24.40 28.07
N PRO A 236 1.71 24.20 29.37
CA PRO A 236 0.54 23.44 29.83
C PRO A 236 -0.81 23.85 29.23
N PRO A 237 -1.09 25.15 28.98
CA PRO A 237 -2.34 25.55 28.34
C PRO A 237 -2.57 24.91 26.95
N LEU A 238 -1.51 24.51 26.24
CA LEU A 238 -1.62 23.92 24.91
C LEU A 238 -2.49 22.65 24.89
N LYS A 239 -2.53 21.89 26.00
CA LYS A 239 -3.37 20.69 26.13
C LYS A 239 -4.85 20.98 25.84
N TYR A 240 -5.31 22.21 26.10
CA TYR A 240 -6.68 22.64 25.85
C TYR A 240 -6.85 23.28 24.46
N LEU A 241 -5.77 23.80 23.88
CA LEU A 241 -5.77 24.51 22.59
C LEU A 241 -5.41 23.60 21.41
N MET A 242 -4.97 22.37 21.65
CA MET A 242 -4.54 21.45 20.61
C MET A 242 -4.73 20.00 21.08
N TYR A 243 -5.58 19.26 20.38
CA TYR A 243 -5.74 17.83 20.58
C TYR A 243 -4.56 17.02 20.03
N THR A 244 -4.43 15.79 20.49
CA THR A 244 -3.46 14.81 20.00
C THR A 244 -4.14 13.74 19.14
N PRO A 245 -3.40 13.01 18.29
CA PRO A 245 -3.97 11.87 17.58
C PRO A 245 -4.58 10.83 18.52
N SER A 246 -3.99 10.59 19.70
CA SER A 246 -4.58 9.70 20.71
C SER A 246 -5.93 10.20 21.24
N PHE A 247 -6.08 11.51 21.47
CA PHE A 247 -7.34 12.11 21.90
C PHE A 247 -8.46 11.90 20.86
N HIS A 248 -8.17 12.15 19.58
CA HIS A 248 -9.16 11.99 18.51
C HIS A 248 -9.39 10.53 18.13
N SER A 249 -8.39 9.66 18.26
CA SER A 249 -8.60 8.22 18.07
C SER A 249 -9.58 7.64 19.09
N LEU A 250 -9.64 8.17 20.31
CA LEU A 250 -10.68 7.82 21.28
C LEU A 250 -12.08 8.19 20.79
N HIS A 251 -12.23 9.32 20.11
CA HIS A 251 -13.50 9.71 19.49
C HIS A 251 -13.99 8.63 18.52
N HIS A 252 -13.12 8.11 17.65
CA HIS A 252 -13.45 7.05 16.69
C HIS A 252 -13.66 5.65 17.29
N THR A 253 -13.31 5.44 18.56
CA THR A 253 -13.44 4.14 19.22
C THR A 253 -14.53 4.10 20.28
N GLN A 254 -14.81 5.23 20.94
CA GLN A 254 -15.84 5.38 21.98
C GLN A 254 -17.11 6.08 21.45
N PHE A 255 -17.00 6.84 20.36
CA PHE A 255 -18.07 7.57 19.64
C PHE A 255 -18.78 8.68 20.42
N ARG A 256 -18.77 8.66 21.76
CA ARG A 256 -19.58 9.56 22.60
C ARG A 256 -18.77 10.54 23.45
N THR A 257 -17.51 10.73 23.12
CA THR A 257 -16.55 11.56 23.84
C THR A 257 -15.65 12.28 22.84
N ASN A 258 -14.96 13.33 23.29
CA ASN A 258 -13.93 14.05 22.52
C ASN A 258 -14.47 14.63 21.20
N TYR A 259 -15.39 15.59 21.26
CA TYR A 259 -16.08 16.19 20.11
C TYR A 259 -15.39 17.43 19.51
N SER A 260 -14.34 17.95 20.14
CA SER A 260 -13.62 19.14 19.66
C SER A 260 -13.16 19.01 18.21
N LEU A 261 -13.05 20.14 17.50
CA LEU A 261 -12.34 20.19 16.24
C LEU A 261 -10.85 20.04 16.51
N PHE A 262 -10.18 21.11 16.95
CA PHE A 262 -8.76 21.09 17.29
C PHE A 262 -8.49 21.45 18.75
N MET A 263 -9.44 22.08 19.44
CA MET A 263 -9.26 22.56 20.80
C MET A 263 -10.09 21.74 21.81
N PRO A 264 -9.48 20.81 22.58
CA PRO A 264 -10.17 20.06 23.64
C PRO A 264 -10.86 20.93 24.68
N PHE A 265 -10.55 22.22 24.75
CA PHE A 265 -11.17 23.23 25.62
C PHE A 265 -12.68 23.02 25.83
N TYR A 266 -13.45 22.81 24.76
CA TYR A 266 -14.90 22.61 24.87
C TYR A 266 -15.30 21.26 25.47
N ASP A 267 -14.54 20.19 25.22
CA ASP A 267 -14.76 18.89 25.85
C ASP A 267 -14.54 18.93 27.37
N TYR A 268 -13.60 19.76 27.84
CA TYR A 268 -13.41 20.00 29.27
C TYR A 268 -14.55 20.83 29.88
N ILE A 269 -15.02 21.87 29.18
CA ILE A 269 -16.12 22.72 29.67
C ILE A 269 -17.43 21.94 29.80
N TYR A 270 -17.74 21.11 28.80
CA TYR A 270 -19.01 20.39 28.73
C TYR A 270 -18.95 18.95 29.23
N ASP A 271 -17.84 18.56 29.87
CA ASP A 271 -17.62 17.23 30.45
C ASP A 271 -17.85 16.08 29.44
N THR A 272 -17.33 16.26 28.22
CA THR A 272 -17.38 15.25 27.16
C THR A 272 -16.01 14.62 26.86
N MET A 273 -15.00 14.93 27.67
CA MET A 273 -13.66 14.35 27.53
C MET A 273 -13.63 12.89 28.02
N ASP A 274 -13.02 11.99 27.25
CA ASP A 274 -12.89 10.60 27.62
C ASP A 274 -11.89 10.39 28.76
N LYS A 275 -12.32 9.74 29.85
CA LYS A 275 -11.49 9.52 31.05
C LYS A 275 -10.18 8.79 30.79
N SER A 276 -10.05 8.05 29.69
CA SER A 276 -8.84 7.33 29.30
C SER A 276 -7.85 8.16 28.47
N SER A 277 -8.18 9.41 28.10
CA SER A 277 -7.38 10.24 27.19
C SER A 277 -5.91 10.37 27.61
N ASP A 278 -5.65 10.73 28.87
CA ASP A 278 -4.28 10.90 29.37
C ASP A 278 -3.52 9.57 29.43
N ILE A 279 -4.19 8.50 29.86
CA ILE A 279 -3.59 7.16 29.95
C ILE A 279 -3.24 6.65 28.55
N LEU A 280 -4.12 6.82 27.56
CA LEU A 280 -3.86 6.37 26.19
C LEU A 280 -2.72 7.15 25.55
N TYR A 281 -2.67 8.47 25.75
CA TYR A 281 -1.59 9.33 25.28
C TYR A 281 -0.23 8.86 25.81
N GLU A 282 -0.12 8.68 27.13
CA GLU A 282 1.11 8.22 27.77
C GLU A 282 1.51 6.81 27.34
N ASN A 283 0.56 5.88 27.27
CA ASN A 283 0.83 4.50 26.88
C ASN A 283 1.28 4.41 25.42
N SER A 284 0.70 5.25 24.55
CA SER A 284 1.09 5.34 23.15
C SER A 284 2.52 5.87 23.04
N LEU A 285 2.91 6.93 23.75
CA LEU A 285 4.30 7.43 23.75
C LEU A 285 5.32 6.42 24.27
N LYS A 286 4.95 5.56 25.22
CA LYS A 286 5.83 4.52 25.79
C LYS A 286 5.96 3.29 24.86
N ARG A 287 5.14 3.18 23.82
CA ARG A 287 5.06 2.02 22.94
C ARG A 287 6.25 1.93 21.99
N LYS A 288 7.11 0.94 22.21
CA LYS A 288 8.28 0.63 21.38
C LYS A 288 7.88 -0.01 20.03
N GLU A 289 8.85 -0.06 19.12
CA GLU A 289 8.73 -0.78 17.84
C GLU A 289 8.30 -2.24 18.07
N GLU A 290 7.42 -2.75 17.21
CA GLU A 290 6.88 -4.10 17.34
C GLU A 290 7.88 -5.12 16.79
N THR A 291 8.21 -6.12 17.62
CA THR A 291 9.07 -7.24 17.21
C THR A 291 8.28 -8.21 16.33
N PRO A 292 8.72 -8.50 15.09
CA PRO A 292 8.07 -9.48 14.22
C PRO A 292 8.47 -10.90 14.59
N ASN A 293 7.55 -11.85 14.45
CA ASN A 293 7.88 -13.28 14.44
C ASN A 293 8.39 -13.71 13.05
N VAL A 294 7.77 -13.19 12.00
CA VAL A 294 8.12 -13.51 10.61
C VAL A 294 8.41 -12.23 9.83
N VAL A 295 9.55 -12.22 9.16
CA VAL A 295 9.93 -11.17 8.21
C VAL A 295 9.84 -11.72 6.79
N HIS A 296 9.21 -10.98 5.87
CA HIS A 296 9.25 -11.25 4.44
C HIS A 296 10.03 -10.15 3.72
N LEU A 297 11.12 -10.53 3.07
CA LEU A 297 12.00 -9.59 2.37
C LEU A 297 11.60 -9.46 0.91
N THR A 298 11.23 -8.25 0.48
CA THR A 298 10.85 -7.92 -0.89
C THR A 298 11.74 -6.81 -1.46
N HIS A 299 11.51 -6.40 -2.70
CA HIS A 299 12.19 -5.26 -3.31
C HIS A 299 11.31 -4.61 -4.40
N LEU A 300 11.71 -3.44 -4.87
CA LEU A 300 11.01 -2.73 -5.94
C LEU A 300 11.20 -3.47 -7.27
N THR A 301 10.13 -3.80 -7.99
CA THR A 301 10.23 -4.62 -9.22
C THR A 301 10.55 -3.76 -10.44
N THR A 302 9.80 -2.66 -10.61
CA THR A 302 9.92 -1.66 -11.68
C THR A 302 10.03 -0.25 -11.09
N PRO A 303 10.47 0.77 -11.87
CA PRO A 303 10.45 2.16 -11.40
C PRO A 303 9.10 2.60 -10.81
N GLU A 304 7.99 2.18 -11.43
CA GLU A 304 6.63 2.52 -11.02
C GLU A 304 6.12 1.71 -9.83
N SER A 305 6.80 0.63 -9.43
CA SER A 305 6.36 -0.22 -8.31
C SER A 305 6.28 0.50 -6.97
N ILE A 306 7.00 1.62 -6.81
CA ILE A 306 6.94 2.48 -5.61
C ILE A 306 5.52 2.99 -5.32
N TYR A 307 4.72 3.20 -6.37
CA TYR A 307 3.36 3.71 -6.26
C TYR A 307 2.36 2.66 -5.78
N HIS A 308 2.70 1.38 -5.95
CA HIS A 308 1.90 0.23 -5.54
C HIS A 308 2.33 -0.37 -4.19
N LEU A 309 3.44 0.11 -3.59
CA LEU A 309 3.72 -0.21 -2.20
C LEU A 309 2.60 0.35 -1.31
N ARG A 310 2.33 -0.30 -0.17
CA ARG A 310 1.39 0.20 0.84
C ARG A 310 1.68 1.66 1.24
N LEU A 311 2.96 2.05 1.29
CA LEU A 311 3.41 3.42 1.58
C LEU A 311 3.15 4.43 0.45
N GLY A 312 2.88 3.96 -0.77
CA GLY A 312 2.56 4.78 -1.94
C GLY A 312 1.09 5.20 -1.96
N PHE A 313 0.44 5.10 -3.14
CA PHE A 313 -0.95 5.47 -3.27
C PHE A 313 -1.87 4.32 -2.85
N ALA A 314 -2.70 4.53 -1.81
CA ALA A 314 -3.63 3.51 -1.30
C ALA A 314 -4.52 2.89 -2.40
N SER A 315 -4.98 3.72 -3.35
CA SER A 315 -5.83 3.31 -4.46
C SER A 315 -5.13 2.43 -5.50
N LEU A 316 -3.80 2.54 -5.62
CA LEU A 316 -2.97 1.71 -6.50
C LEU A 316 -2.45 0.48 -5.75
N ALA A 317 -2.00 0.65 -4.51
CA ALA A 317 -1.53 -0.43 -3.66
C ALA A 317 -2.62 -1.48 -3.40
N SER A 318 -3.90 -1.08 -3.34
CA SER A 318 -5.02 -2.00 -3.19
C SER A 318 -5.43 -2.74 -4.48
N LYS A 319 -4.66 -2.59 -5.56
CA LYS A 319 -4.90 -3.25 -6.84
C LYS A 319 -3.65 -3.98 -7.31
N PRO A 320 -3.81 -5.08 -8.06
CA PRO A 320 -2.68 -5.73 -8.73
C PRO A 320 -1.86 -4.72 -9.54
N TYR A 321 -0.54 -4.79 -9.39
CA TYR A 321 0.40 -3.99 -10.16
C TYR A 321 0.14 -4.15 -11.66
N SER A 322 -0.04 -3.00 -12.32
CA SER A 322 -0.17 -2.89 -13.78
C SER A 322 0.51 -1.61 -14.24
N SER A 323 1.28 -1.67 -15.32
CA SER A 323 1.80 -0.45 -15.93
C SER A 323 0.65 0.39 -16.47
N ALA A 324 0.64 1.67 -16.14
CA ALA A 324 -0.37 2.62 -16.57
C ALA A 324 0.31 3.87 -17.14
N TRP A 325 -0.17 4.33 -18.29
CA TRP A 325 0.45 5.43 -19.04
C TRP A 325 0.54 6.73 -18.23
N TYR A 326 -0.45 7.03 -17.38
CA TYR A 326 -0.50 8.27 -16.62
C TYR A 326 0.54 8.33 -15.50
N LEU A 327 1.07 7.17 -15.05
CA LEU A 327 2.17 7.16 -14.07
C LEU A 327 3.46 7.76 -14.64
N TRP A 328 3.58 7.82 -15.96
CA TRP A 328 4.67 8.54 -16.62
C TRP A 328 4.67 10.03 -16.29
N LEU A 329 3.50 10.64 -16.00
CA LEU A 329 3.44 12.04 -15.56
C LEU A 329 4.15 12.25 -14.20
N LEU A 330 4.31 11.19 -13.41
CA LEU A 330 5.03 11.20 -12.13
C LEU A 330 6.51 10.84 -12.29
N TRP A 331 7.07 10.86 -13.51
CA TRP A 331 8.48 10.55 -13.75
C TRP A 331 9.47 11.36 -12.88
N PRO A 332 9.23 12.64 -12.50
CA PRO A 332 10.17 13.34 -11.62
C PRO A 332 10.24 12.69 -10.24
N VAL A 333 9.10 12.24 -9.70
CA VAL A 333 9.03 11.52 -8.42
C VAL A 333 9.72 10.17 -8.53
N THR A 334 9.49 9.45 -9.64
CA THR A 334 10.17 8.18 -9.92
C THR A 334 11.69 8.36 -9.98
N LEU A 335 12.17 9.40 -10.67
CA LEU A 335 13.59 9.71 -10.78
C LEU A 335 14.20 10.02 -9.41
N TRP A 336 13.55 10.86 -8.61
CA TRP A 336 13.97 11.17 -7.24
C TRP A 336 14.04 9.92 -6.37
N SER A 337 13.05 9.03 -6.46
CA SER A 337 13.09 7.74 -5.76
C SER A 337 14.27 6.88 -6.20
N MET A 338 14.57 6.82 -7.51
CA MET A 338 15.75 6.10 -8.02
C MET A 338 17.08 6.68 -7.52
N VAL A 339 17.15 7.99 -7.25
CA VAL A 339 18.32 8.61 -6.61
C VAL A 339 18.37 8.25 -5.13
N LEU A 340 17.27 8.40 -4.39
CA LEU A 340 17.19 8.12 -2.95
C LEU A 340 17.53 6.65 -2.62
N THR A 341 17.03 5.71 -3.42
CA THR A 341 17.31 4.26 -3.31
C THR A 341 18.78 3.89 -3.56
N ARG A 342 19.58 4.76 -4.20
CA ARG A 342 21.04 4.56 -4.28
C ARG A 342 21.76 4.96 -2.99
N ILE A 343 21.21 5.94 -2.27
CA ILE A 343 21.79 6.50 -1.05
C ILE A 343 21.34 5.69 0.17
N TYR A 344 20.07 5.26 0.19
CA TYR A 344 19.49 4.54 1.31
C TYR A 344 20.00 3.09 1.34
N ARG A 345 20.68 2.72 2.44
CA ARG A 345 21.32 1.41 2.62
C ARG A 345 20.59 0.48 3.59
N ARG A 346 19.40 0.85 4.08
CA ARG A 346 18.63 0.04 5.03
C ARG A 346 17.33 -0.46 4.41
N THR A 347 16.77 -1.50 5.00
CA THR A 347 15.42 -1.95 4.65
C THR A 347 14.36 -0.98 5.16
N LEU A 348 13.19 -1.00 4.53
CA LEU A 348 12.03 -0.24 4.95
C LEU A 348 10.91 -1.22 5.33
N VAL A 349 10.39 -1.11 6.56
CA VAL A 349 9.17 -1.83 6.95
C VAL A 349 8.00 -1.20 6.21
N VAL A 350 7.45 -1.92 5.22
CA VAL A 350 6.38 -1.42 4.34
C VAL A 350 5.00 -1.89 4.77
N GLU A 351 4.92 -3.07 5.38
CA GLU A 351 3.66 -3.69 5.78
C GLU A 351 3.81 -4.41 7.11
N ARG A 352 2.69 -4.50 7.82
CA ARG A 352 2.50 -5.30 9.03
C ARG A 352 1.27 -6.17 8.81
N ASN A 353 1.30 -7.43 9.20
CA ASN A 353 0.11 -8.28 9.24
C ASN A 353 0.05 -9.04 10.57
N ARG A 354 -1.13 -9.52 10.91
CA ARG A 354 -1.33 -10.43 12.03
C ARG A 354 -1.98 -11.70 11.54
N PHE A 355 -1.46 -12.83 11.97
CA PHE A 355 -2.02 -14.14 11.66
C PHE A 355 -1.96 -15.02 12.89
N HIS A 356 -3.11 -15.27 13.51
CA HIS A 356 -3.19 -15.88 14.83
C HIS A 356 -2.33 -15.13 15.86
N GLN A 357 -1.34 -15.79 16.46
CA GLN A 357 -0.40 -15.17 17.40
C GLN A 357 0.82 -14.56 16.70
N LEU A 358 1.00 -14.78 15.40
CA LEU A 358 2.17 -14.32 14.67
C LEU A 358 2.03 -12.87 14.23
N ARG A 359 3.09 -12.10 14.50
CA ARG A 359 3.32 -10.75 13.99
C ARG A 359 4.19 -10.85 12.75
N LEU A 360 3.65 -10.43 11.62
CA LEU A 360 4.31 -10.51 10.33
C LEU A 360 4.72 -9.11 9.89
N GLN A 361 5.91 -8.95 9.32
CA GLN A 361 6.34 -7.71 8.67
C GLN A 361 6.88 -8.01 7.27
N THR A 362 6.60 -7.10 6.34
CA THR A 362 7.26 -7.09 5.02
C THR A 362 8.29 -5.97 5.01
N TRP A 363 9.53 -6.32 4.69
CA TRP A 363 10.65 -5.39 4.58
C TRP A 363 11.03 -5.24 3.13
N ALA A 364 10.98 -4.02 2.60
CA ALA A 364 11.42 -3.72 1.25
C ALA A 364 12.88 -3.30 1.26
N ILE A 365 13.69 -3.98 0.46
CA ILE A 365 14.99 -3.46 0.04
C ILE A 365 14.71 -2.32 -0.95
N PRO A 366 15.23 -1.11 -0.72
CA PRO A 366 15.11 0.05 -1.61
C PRO A 366 16.00 -0.14 -2.85
N LYS A 367 15.80 -1.21 -3.61
CA LYS A 367 16.49 -1.52 -4.84
C LYS A 367 15.49 -2.01 -5.87
N TYR A 368 15.63 -1.50 -7.08
CA TYR A 368 14.81 -1.87 -8.22
C TYR A 368 15.33 -3.16 -8.86
N GLY A 369 14.45 -3.95 -9.49
CA GLY A 369 14.85 -5.19 -10.16
C GLY A 369 15.94 -5.01 -11.22
N ILE A 370 16.05 -3.82 -11.83
CA ILE A 370 17.18 -3.49 -12.73
C ILE A 370 18.53 -3.52 -12.00
N GLN A 371 18.60 -3.08 -10.74
CA GLN A 371 19.82 -3.07 -9.95
C GLN A 371 20.27 -4.48 -9.58
N TYR A 372 19.33 -5.42 -9.35
CA TYR A 372 19.67 -6.83 -9.13
C TYR A 372 20.32 -7.49 -10.35
N ARG A 373 19.99 -7.01 -11.57
CA ARG A 373 20.57 -7.51 -12.82
C ARG A 373 21.95 -6.94 -13.13
N LEU A 374 22.35 -5.84 -12.49
CA LEU A 374 23.64 -5.19 -12.72
C LEU A 374 24.74 -5.87 -11.90
N LYS A 375 25.74 -6.46 -12.57
CA LYS A 375 26.84 -7.19 -11.91
C LYS A 375 27.54 -6.38 -10.80
N TRP A 376 27.82 -5.10 -11.05
CA TRP A 376 28.49 -4.20 -10.10
C TRP A 376 27.64 -3.79 -8.88
N GLN A 377 26.32 -4.05 -8.90
CA GLN A 377 25.43 -3.81 -7.76
C GLN A 377 25.20 -5.07 -6.92
N LYS A 378 25.56 -6.27 -7.41
CA LYS A 378 25.29 -7.55 -6.72
C LYS A 378 25.83 -7.57 -5.29
N GLU A 379 27.06 -7.10 -5.08
CA GLU A 379 27.68 -7.04 -3.75
C GLU A 379 26.90 -6.11 -2.79
N SER A 380 26.55 -4.91 -3.26
CA SER A 380 25.75 -3.96 -2.47
C SER A 380 24.39 -4.53 -2.09
N VAL A 381 23.71 -5.23 -3.02
CA VAL A 381 22.43 -5.88 -2.75
C VAL A 381 22.60 -7.02 -1.75
N ASN A 382 23.63 -7.85 -1.94
CA ASN A 382 23.92 -8.98 -1.07
C ASN A 382 24.19 -8.55 0.38
N ASN A 383 24.94 -7.46 0.56
CA ASN A 383 25.22 -6.88 1.88
C ASN A 383 23.93 -6.36 2.54
N MET A 384 23.01 -5.74 1.79
CA MET A 384 21.73 -5.29 2.33
C MET A 384 20.82 -6.45 2.75
N ILE A 385 20.83 -7.57 2.02
CA ILE A 385 20.10 -8.77 2.41
C ILE A 385 20.72 -9.35 3.68
N GLU A 386 22.05 -9.43 3.76
CA GLU A 386 22.75 -9.88 4.97
C GLU A 386 22.42 -9.01 6.18
N GLU A 387 22.49 -7.69 6.04
CA GLU A 387 22.11 -6.75 7.10
C GLU A 387 20.65 -6.95 7.55
N ALA A 388 19.73 -7.22 6.61
CA ALA A 388 18.33 -7.53 6.94
C ALA A 388 18.19 -8.85 7.73
N VAL A 389 18.99 -9.87 7.41
CA VAL A 389 19.02 -11.14 8.16
C VAL A 389 19.51 -10.90 9.59
N LEU A 390 20.58 -10.13 9.76
CA LEU A 390 21.13 -9.81 11.07
C LEU A 390 20.20 -8.92 11.89
N GLU A 391 19.52 -7.95 11.26
CA GLU A 391 18.50 -7.12 11.93
C GLU A 391 17.30 -7.96 12.38
N ALA A 392 16.88 -8.95 11.59
CA ALA A 392 15.81 -9.85 11.98
C ALA A 392 16.19 -10.75 13.17
N GLU A 393 17.43 -11.25 13.21
CA GLU A 393 18.00 -11.97 14.35
C GLU A 393 18.03 -11.09 15.61
N GLU A 394 18.54 -9.85 15.51
CA GLU A 394 18.61 -8.90 16.62
C GLU A 394 17.21 -8.58 17.19
N LYS A 395 16.21 -8.46 16.31
CA LYS A 395 14.81 -8.25 16.69
C LYS A 395 14.11 -9.51 17.21
N GLY A 396 14.78 -10.66 17.21
CA GLY A 396 14.25 -11.92 17.70
C GLY A 396 13.20 -12.56 16.80
N ALA A 397 13.24 -12.30 15.49
CA ALA A 397 12.37 -12.98 14.53
C ALA A 397 12.71 -14.47 14.47
N SER A 398 11.69 -15.33 14.42
CA SER A 398 11.89 -16.77 14.27
C SER A 398 12.21 -17.15 12.83
N VAL A 399 11.64 -16.43 11.85
CA VAL A 399 11.77 -16.74 10.43
C VAL A 399 11.97 -15.49 9.58
N LEU A 400 12.88 -15.55 8.62
CA LEU A 400 12.98 -14.60 7.52
C LEU A 400 12.84 -15.33 6.19
N SER A 401 11.83 -14.93 5.41
CA SER A 401 11.60 -15.42 4.05
C SER A 401 12.17 -14.47 3.01
N LEU A 402 12.82 -15.03 1.99
CA LEU A 402 13.41 -14.27 0.89
C LEU A 402 12.44 -14.24 -0.29
N GLY A 403 11.88 -13.07 -0.61
CA GLY A 403 11.00 -12.88 -1.76
C GLY A 403 11.70 -12.27 -2.98
N LEU A 404 11.10 -12.48 -4.15
CA LEU A 404 11.57 -11.99 -5.44
C LEU A 404 13.05 -12.34 -5.71
N MET A 405 13.84 -11.39 -6.18
CA MET A 405 15.23 -11.61 -6.57
C MET A 405 16.20 -11.71 -5.37
N ASN A 406 15.70 -11.66 -4.12
CA ASN A 406 16.52 -11.73 -2.90
C ASN A 406 17.10 -13.13 -2.61
N GLN A 407 16.74 -14.14 -3.41
CA GLN A 407 17.21 -15.52 -3.28
C GLN A 407 17.84 -16.05 -4.58
N GLY A 408 18.43 -15.18 -5.40
CA GLY A 408 19.07 -15.59 -6.64
C GLY A 408 20.27 -16.53 -6.39
N GLU A 409 20.40 -17.57 -7.21
CA GLU A 409 21.49 -18.55 -7.08
C GLU A 409 22.88 -17.89 -7.16
N GLU A 410 23.11 -17.10 -8.21
CA GLU A 410 24.36 -16.36 -8.41
C GLU A 410 24.56 -15.22 -7.39
N LEU A 411 23.52 -14.84 -6.66
CA LEU A 411 23.57 -13.74 -5.70
C LEU A 411 24.02 -14.25 -4.33
N ASN A 412 23.32 -15.25 -3.80
CA ASN A 412 23.54 -15.74 -2.44
C ASN A 412 23.26 -17.25 -2.28
N ARG A 413 23.18 -17.98 -3.40
CA ARG A 413 22.87 -19.42 -3.44
C ARG A 413 21.62 -19.73 -2.61
N TYR A 414 20.53 -19.03 -2.91
CA TYR A 414 19.25 -19.17 -2.22
C TYR A 414 19.37 -18.98 -0.69
N GLY A 415 20.18 -18.01 -0.25
CA GLY A 415 20.42 -17.68 1.16
C GLY A 415 21.47 -18.54 1.90
N GLU A 416 22.02 -19.60 1.28
CA GLU A 416 22.99 -20.50 1.92
C GLU A 416 24.25 -19.76 2.41
N VAL A 417 24.66 -18.71 1.68
CA VAL A 417 25.84 -17.90 2.00
C VAL A 417 25.74 -17.30 3.40
N TYR A 418 24.55 -16.83 3.81
CA TYR A 418 24.39 -16.18 5.11
C TYR A 418 24.43 -17.18 6.26
N VAL A 419 23.84 -18.37 6.10
CA VAL A 419 23.89 -19.44 7.09
C VAL A 419 25.33 -19.94 7.29
N LYS A 420 26.10 -20.06 6.20
CA LYS A 420 27.52 -20.42 6.27
C LYS A 420 28.38 -19.36 6.96
N LYS A 421 28.10 -18.08 6.68
CA LYS A 421 28.83 -16.95 7.26
C LYS A 421 28.50 -16.76 8.75
N HIS A 422 27.26 -17.05 9.14
CA HIS A 422 26.75 -16.88 10.51
C HIS A 422 26.14 -18.20 11.03
N PRO A 423 26.98 -19.18 11.42
CA PRO A 423 26.50 -20.52 11.80
C PRO A 423 25.67 -20.57 13.08
N GLN A 424 25.62 -19.47 13.84
CA GLN A 424 24.86 -19.34 15.09
C GLN A 424 23.51 -18.60 14.90
N LEU A 425 23.08 -18.36 13.64
CA LEU A 425 21.78 -17.75 13.36
C LEU A 425 20.64 -18.58 13.95
N LYS A 426 19.80 -17.95 14.76
CA LYS A 426 18.58 -18.56 15.31
C LYS A 426 17.41 -18.35 14.37
N VAL A 427 17.35 -17.21 13.69
CA VAL A 427 16.36 -16.92 12.64
C VAL A 427 16.51 -17.92 11.50
N LYS A 428 15.40 -18.59 11.15
CA LYS A 428 15.38 -19.56 10.05
C LYS A 428 15.21 -18.83 8.73
N LEU A 429 16.10 -19.14 7.79
CA LEU A 429 16.04 -18.59 6.44
C LEU A 429 15.21 -19.52 5.56
N VAL A 430 14.23 -18.95 4.88
CA VAL A 430 13.26 -19.69 4.08
C VAL A 430 13.18 -19.07 2.70
N ASP A 431 13.68 -19.78 1.70
CA ASP A 431 13.51 -19.39 0.30
C ASP A 431 12.20 -19.92 -0.30
N GLY A 432 11.45 -20.79 0.40
CA GLY A 432 10.09 -21.20 0.07
C GLY A 432 9.91 -22.06 -1.18
N SER A 433 10.99 -22.63 -1.70
CA SER A 433 10.97 -23.44 -2.92
C SER A 433 10.16 -24.72 -2.81
N SER A 434 10.10 -25.33 -1.63
CA SER A 434 9.34 -26.57 -1.37
C SER A 434 7.84 -26.34 -1.56
N LEU A 435 7.31 -25.24 -1.00
CA LEU A 435 5.91 -24.86 -1.20
C LEU A 435 5.65 -24.41 -2.65
N ALA A 436 6.61 -23.75 -3.30
CA ALA A 436 6.48 -23.40 -4.71
C ALA A 436 6.31 -24.65 -5.58
N VAL A 437 7.13 -25.69 -5.38
CA VAL A 437 6.98 -26.99 -6.07
C VAL A 437 5.63 -27.63 -5.76
N ALA A 438 5.21 -27.66 -4.49
CA ALA A 438 3.92 -28.20 -4.10
C ALA A 438 2.75 -27.53 -4.84
N VAL A 439 2.74 -26.20 -4.89
CA VAL A 439 1.70 -25.41 -5.59
C VAL A 439 1.74 -25.67 -7.08
N LEU A 440 2.92 -25.74 -7.69
CA LEU A 440 3.08 -26.00 -9.12
C LEU A 440 2.53 -27.37 -9.51
N LEU A 441 2.85 -28.42 -8.74
CA LEU A 441 2.32 -29.77 -8.97
C LEU A 441 0.80 -29.85 -8.82
N ASN A 442 0.23 -29.11 -7.88
CA ASN A 442 -1.22 -29.06 -7.65
C ASN A 442 -1.96 -28.10 -8.62
N SER A 443 -1.24 -27.29 -9.39
CA SER A 443 -1.80 -26.39 -10.42
C SER A 443 -1.97 -27.07 -11.78
N ILE A 444 -1.58 -28.34 -11.92
CA ILE A 444 -1.66 -29.08 -13.18
C ILE A 444 -3.09 -29.57 -13.39
N PRO A 445 -3.69 -29.32 -14.57
CA PRO A 445 -5.00 -29.90 -14.91
C PRO A 445 -5.00 -31.43 -14.83
N LYS A 446 -6.06 -32.01 -14.24
CA LYS A 446 -6.23 -33.46 -14.16
C LYS A 446 -6.17 -34.10 -15.55
N GLY A 447 -5.46 -35.22 -15.67
CA GLY A 447 -5.26 -35.95 -16.93
C GLY A 447 -4.11 -35.42 -17.80
N THR A 448 -3.30 -34.48 -17.32
CA THR A 448 -2.09 -34.03 -18.03
C THR A 448 -1.05 -35.15 -18.02
N THR A 449 -0.65 -35.62 -19.20
CA THR A 449 0.34 -36.69 -19.40
C THR A 449 1.71 -36.18 -19.85
N GLN A 450 1.76 -34.97 -20.42
CA GLN A 450 2.97 -34.33 -20.92
C GLN A 450 2.97 -32.83 -20.64
N VAL A 451 4.12 -32.29 -20.28
CA VAL A 451 4.35 -30.87 -20.08
C VAL A 451 5.63 -30.41 -20.78
N LEU A 452 5.67 -29.15 -21.18
CA LEU A 452 6.89 -28.50 -21.61
C LEU A 452 7.50 -27.74 -20.43
N LEU A 453 8.81 -27.90 -20.20
CA LEU A 453 9.55 -27.05 -19.25
C LEU A 453 10.48 -26.12 -20.04
N ARG A 454 10.31 -24.81 -19.85
CA ARG A 454 11.08 -23.79 -20.58
C ARG A 454 11.44 -22.60 -19.67
N GLY A 455 12.65 -22.09 -19.80
CA GLY A 455 13.17 -20.96 -19.02
C GLY A 455 14.42 -21.35 -18.26
N HIS A 456 14.95 -20.41 -17.46
CA HIS A 456 16.14 -20.64 -16.65
C HIS A 456 15.93 -21.77 -15.64
N LEU A 457 16.84 -22.76 -15.62
CA LEU A 457 16.75 -23.94 -14.75
C LEU A 457 17.19 -23.59 -13.32
N THR A 458 16.26 -23.04 -12.54
CA THR A 458 16.42 -22.83 -11.10
C THR A 458 16.23 -24.13 -10.31
N LYS A 459 16.59 -24.15 -9.02
CA LYS A 459 16.32 -25.32 -8.18
C LYS A 459 14.84 -25.74 -8.14
N VAL A 460 13.90 -24.78 -8.25
CA VAL A 460 12.45 -25.07 -8.36
C VAL A 460 12.16 -25.80 -9.67
N ALA A 461 12.78 -25.39 -10.78
CA ALA A 461 12.61 -26.06 -12.08
C ALA A 461 13.11 -27.53 -12.03
N PHE A 462 14.28 -27.77 -11.44
CA PHE A 462 14.81 -29.12 -11.23
C PHE A 462 13.87 -29.98 -10.36
N ALA A 463 13.41 -29.43 -9.23
CA ALA A 463 12.53 -30.16 -8.31
C ALA A 463 11.14 -30.45 -8.91
N VAL A 464 10.58 -29.51 -9.67
CA VAL A 464 9.32 -29.74 -10.42
C VAL A 464 9.52 -30.82 -11.48
N ALA A 465 10.58 -30.74 -12.30
CA ALA A 465 10.86 -31.76 -13.32
C ALA A 465 10.98 -33.15 -12.70
N PHE A 466 11.70 -33.26 -11.58
CA PHE A 466 11.83 -34.49 -10.80
C PHE A 466 10.48 -35.04 -10.33
N ALA A 467 9.70 -34.22 -9.65
CA ALA A 467 8.42 -34.65 -9.10
C ALA A 467 7.39 -35.02 -10.19
N LEU A 468 7.46 -34.37 -11.37
CA LEU A 468 6.64 -34.71 -12.53
C LEU A 468 7.00 -36.08 -13.10
N CYS A 469 8.30 -36.35 -13.31
CA CYS A 469 8.77 -37.64 -13.80
C CYS A 469 8.35 -38.78 -12.86
N GLN A 470 8.49 -38.59 -11.54
CA GLN A 470 8.05 -39.54 -10.52
C GLN A 470 6.52 -39.77 -10.50
N LYS A 471 5.73 -38.78 -10.93
CA LYS A 471 4.27 -38.91 -11.14
C LYS A 471 3.91 -39.53 -12.50
N GLY A 472 4.92 -39.99 -13.27
CA GLY A 472 4.74 -40.60 -14.59
C GLY A 472 4.43 -39.61 -15.72
N ILE A 473 4.49 -38.30 -15.44
CA ILE A 473 4.24 -37.23 -16.42
C ILE A 473 5.51 -36.99 -17.23
N GLN A 474 5.37 -36.97 -18.55
CA GLN A 474 6.49 -36.70 -19.46
C GLN A 474 6.88 -35.22 -19.42
N VAL A 475 8.15 -34.94 -19.15
CA VAL A 475 8.73 -33.59 -19.14
C VAL A 475 9.53 -33.40 -20.43
N THR A 476 9.02 -32.54 -21.30
CA THR A 476 9.65 -32.22 -22.58
C THR A 476 10.55 -31.00 -22.44
N ILE A 477 11.81 -31.14 -22.87
CA ILE A 477 12.82 -30.08 -22.93
C ILE A 477 13.16 -29.81 -24.40
N LEU A 478 13.32 -28.52 -24.75
CA LEU A 478 13.56 -28.11 -26.13
C LEU A 478 15.05 -27.95 -26.46
N ARG A 479 15.85 -27.50 -25.49
CA ARG A 479 17.27 -27.22 -25.67
C ARG A 479 18.10 -28.39 -25.16
N GLU A 480 19.04 -28.86 -25.97
CA GLU A 480 19.88 -30.01 -25.63
C GLU A 480 20.74 -29.73 -24.39
N ASP A 481 21.25 -28.51 -24.23
CA ASP A 481 22.05 -28.14 -23.05
C ASP A 481 21.25 -28.14 -21.74
N GLU A 482 19.98 -27.73 -21.80
CA GLU A 482 19.05 -27.77 -20.66
C GLU A 482 18.67 -29.22 -20.32
N TYR A 483 18.47 -30.04 -21.35
CA TYR A 483 18.19 -31.47 -21.19
C TYR A 483 19.38 -32.18 -20.53
N GLU A 484 20.60 -31.99 -21.02
CA GLU A 484 21.81 -32.62 -20.45
C GLU A 484 21.99 -32.25 -18.97
N LYS A 485 21.74 -31.00 -18.60
CA LYS A 485 21.80 -30.55 -17.19
C LYS A 485 20.76 -31.27 -16.33
N LEU A 486 19.52 -31.37 -16.81
CA LEU A 486 18.44 -32.07 -16.11
C LEU A 486 18.72 -33.56 -16.03
N ASP A 487 19.05 -34.21 -17.14
CA ASP A 487 19.33 -35.64 -17.22
C ASP A 487 20.49 -36.03 -16.29
N LYS A 488 21.57 -35.24 -16.26
CA LYS A 488 22.68 -35.44 -15.33
C LYS A 488 22.25 -35.34 -13.85
N SER A 489 21.29 -34.47 -13.53
CA SER A 489 20.78 -34.30 -12.17
C SER A 489 19.76 -35.38 -11.76
N LEU A 490 18.91 -35.80 -12.71
CA LEU A 490 17.83 -36.78 -12.52
C LEU A 490 18.34 -38.22 -12.58
N GLY A 491 19.27 -38.51 -13.50
CA GLY A 491 19.78 -39.84 -13.79
C GLY A 491 18.65 -40.84 -14.06
N THR A 492 18.78 -42.03 -13.47
CA THR A 492 17.77 -43.09 -13.58
C THR A 492 16.42 -42.74 -12.94
N LYS A 493 16.37 -41.71 -12.08
CA LYS A 493 15.14 -41.29 -11.40
C LYS A 493 14.14 -40.58 -12.33
N SER A 494 14.54 -40.28 -13.57
CA SER A 494 13.64 -39.78 -14.60
C SER A 494 12.69 -40.86 -15.12
N GLU A 495 12.98 -42.15 -14.92
CA GLU A 495 12.20 -43.29 -15.43
C GLU A 495 11.86 -43.19 -16.94
N GLY A 496 12.74 -42.56 -17.72
CA GLY A 496 12.54 -42.32 -19.16
C GLY A 496 11.44 -41.29 -19.48
N LYS A 497 10.98 -40.52 -18.49
CA LYS A 497 9.95 -39.47 -18.63
C LYS A 497 10.51 -38.11 -19.01
N LEU A 498 11.82 -37.91 -18.93
CA LEU A 498 12.49 -36.73 -19.47
C LEU A 498 12.78 -36.96 -20.96
N VAL A 499 12.31 -36.08 -21.83
CA VAL A 499 12.49 -36.22 -23.29
C VAL A 499 12.92 -34.92 -23.95
N THR A 500 13.73 -35.04 -25.01
CA THR A 500 14.02 -33.94 -25.93
C THR A 500 13.03 -33.92 -27.09
N SER A 501 12.54 -32.73 -27.45
CA SER A 501 11.75 -32.55 -28.67
C SER A 501 12.04 -31.21 -29.30
N LYS A 502 12.06 -31.15 -30.64
CA LYS A 502 12.14 -29.89 -31.40
C LYS A 502 10.76 -29.27 -31.66
N SER A 503 9.69 -30.00 -31.32
CA SER A 503 8.31 -29.61 -31.61
C SER A 503 7.61 -29.04 -30.37
N TYR A 504 7.14 -27.80 -30.49
CA TYR A 504 6.34 -27.11 -29.48
C TYR A 504 4.88 -27.61 -29.44
N SER A 505 4.47 -28.35 -30.47
CA SER A 505 3.06 -28.58 -30.83
C SER A 505 2.36 -29.66 -30.01
N SER A 506 3.07 -30.47 -29.22
CA SER A 506 2.47 -31.58 -28.45
C SER A 506 1.92 -31.12 -27.09
N CYS A 507 2.55 -30.15 -26.44
CA CYS A 507 2.27 -29.84 -25.03
C CYS A 507 1.21 -28.74 -24.86
N LYS A 508 0.10 -29.08 -24.19
CA LYS A 508 -0.95 -28.12 -23.80
C LYS A 508 -0.62 -27.35 -22.52
N VAL A 509 0.30 -27.84 -21.70
CA VAL A 509 0.71 -27.21 -20.43
C VAL A 509 2.21 -26.92 -20.48
N TRP A 510 2.57 -25.68 -20.22
CA TRP A 510 3.95 -25.19 -20.27
C TRP A 510 4.33 -24.63 -18.90
N PHE A 511 5.30 -25.26 -18.25
CA PHE A 511 5.99 -24.69 -17.11
C PHE A 511 7.03 -23.69 -17.61
N VAL A 512 6.86 -22.42 -17.24
CA VAL A 512 7.70 -21.33 -17.76
C VAL A 512 8.44 -20.57 -16.67
N GLY A 513 9.71 -20.27 -16.91
CA GLY A 513 10.55 -19.49 -16.01
C GLY A 513 10.94 -18.16 -16.61
N ASP A 514 11.93 -17.54 -15.97
CA ASP A 514 12.67 -16.42 -16.55
C ASP A 514 13.34 -16.86 -17.87
N ASP A 515 13.66 -15.93 -18.76
CA ASP A 515 14.21 -16.17 -20.11
C ASP A 515 13.28 -16.87 -21.12
N LEU A 516 11.97 -16.94 -20.85
CA LEU A 516 10.98 -17.25 -21.90
C LEU A 516 10.95 -16.11 -22.92
N THR A 517 11.33 -16.40 -24.17
CA THR A 517 11.38 -15.37 -25.22
C THR A 517 10.02 -15.14 -25.89
N GLU A 518 9.85 -13.98 -26.51
CA GLU A 518 8.64 -13.65 -27.26
C GLU A 518 8.44 -14.61 -28.45
N GLU A 519 9.53 -15.02 -29.10
CA GLU A 519 9.52 -15.99 -30.21
C GLU A 519 9.09 -17.39 -29.75
N GLU A 520 9.57 -17.84 -28.60
CA GLU A 520 9.20 -19.13 -28.01
C GLU A 520 7.71 -19.14 -27.63
N GLN A 521 7.23 -18.07 -26.99
CA GLN A 521 5.82 -17.96 -26.63
C GLN A 521 4.90 -17.92 -27.87
N ARG A 522 5.35 -17.32 -28.98
CA ARG A 522 4.59 -17.33 -30.25
C ARG A 522 4.44 -18.72 -30.86
N LYS A 523 5.33 -19.67 -30.55
CA LYS A 523 5.25 -21.06 -31.02
C LYS A 523 4.27 -21.93 -30.24
N ALA A 524 3.68 -21.43 -29.15
CA ALA A 524 2.66 -22.17 -28.40
C ALA A 524 1.37 -22.37 -29.20
N ASN A 525 0.67 -23.47 -28.96
CA ASN A 525 -0.63 -23.70 -29.60
C ASN A 525 -1.73 -22.85 -28.95
N LYS A 526 -2.80 -22.60 -29.71
CA LYS A 526 -4.02 -21.99 -29.15
C LYS A 526 -4.52 -22.82 -27.98
N GLY A 527 -4.86 -22.16 -26.87
CA GLY A 527 -5.33 -22.79 -25.64
C GLY A 527 -4.23 -23.39 -24.77
N THR A 528 -2.94 -23.19 -25.09
CA THR A 528 -1.84 -23.57 -24.18
C THR A 528 -1.98 -22.85 -22.85
N LEU A 529 -1.78 -23.58 -21.75
CA LEU A 529 -1.72 -23.06 -20.38
C LEU A 529 -0.26 -22.85 -19.97
N PHE A 530 0.10 -21.60 -19.72
CA PHE A 530 1.39 -21.21 -19.15
C PHE A 530 1.28 -21.18 -17.62
N ILE A 531 2.06 -22.03 -16.94
CA ILE A 531 2.20 -22.08 -15.49
C ILE A 531 3.61 -21.58 -15.14
N PRO A 532 3.76 -20.34 -14.68
CA PRO A 532 5.07 -19.83 -14.33
C PRO A 532 5.60 -20.50 -13.06
N PHE A 533 6.88 -20.90 -13.05
CA PHE A 533 7.58 -21.37 -11.86
C PHE A 533 8.54 -20.32 -11.27
N SER A 534 8.74 -19.19 -11.96
CA SER A 534 9.55 -18.07 -11.50
C SER A 534 8.77 -17.13 -10.57
N GLN A 535 9.51 -16.25 -9.89
CA GLN A 535 8.94 -15.23 -9.00
C GLN A 535 8.39 -14.03 -9.73
N LEU A 536 8.81 -13.78 -10.97
CA LEU A 536 8.32 -12.68 -11.79
C LEU A 536 7.38 -13.24 -12.86
N PRO A 537 6.26 -12.55 -13.17
CA PRO A 537 5.30 -13.07 -14.13
C PRO A 537 5.88 -12.97 -15.54
N PRO A 538 5.64 -13.95 -16.42
CA PRO A 538 6.01 -13.84 -17.82
C PRO A 538 5.18 -12.75 -18.51
N LYS A 539 5.73 -12.16 -19.56
CA LYS A 539 4.94 -11.32 -20.48
C LYS A 539 3.82 -12.15 -21.08
N LYS A 540 2.61 -11.57 -21.14
CA LYS A 540 1.41 -12.22 -21.72
C LYS A 540 1.20 -11.75 -23.16
N LEU A 541 1.83 -12.38 -24.15
CA LEU A 541 1.75 -11.93 -25.55
C LEU A 541 0.62 -12.62 -26.33
N ARG A 542 0.33 -13.88 -26.02
CA ARG A 542 -0.70 -14.68 -26.71
C ARG A 542 -2.05 -14.59 -26.03
N LYS A 543 -3.00 -13.81 -26.59
CA LYS A 543 -4.36 -13.64 -26.03
C LYS A 543 -5.24 -14.89 -26.14
N ASP A 544 -4.88 -15.81 -27.02
CA ASP A 544 -5.56 -17.09 -27.27
C ASP A 544 -5.01 -18.24 -26.40
N CYS A 545 -4.16 -17.93 -25.42
CA CYS A 545 -3.58 -18.86 -24.45
C CYS A 545 -3.99 -18.46 -23.02
N PHE A 546 -3.84 -19.37 -22.07
CA PHE A 546 -4.13 -19.14 -20.65
C PHE A 546 -2.83 -18.90 -19.88
N TYR A 547 -2.85 -17.98 -18.93
CA TYR A 547 -1.71 -17.69 -18.06
C TYR A 547 -2.15 -17.85 -16.62
N HIS A 548 -1.55 -18.81 -15.93
CA HIS A 548 -1.62 -18.88 -14.50
C HIS A 548 -0.80 -17.74 -13.88
N THR A 549 -1.12 -17.36 -12.64
CA THR A 549 -0.27 -16.47 -11.84
C THR A 549 1.03 -17.18 -11.46
N THR A 550 2.06 -16.41 -11.09
CA THR A 550 3.22 -16.91 -10.33
C THR A 550 2.75 -17.70 -9.11
N PRO A 551 3.56 -18.65 -8.59
CA PRO A 551 3.23 -19.45 -7.42
C PRO A 551 2.71 -18.58 -6.27
N ALA A 552 1.40 -18.70 -6.01
CA ALA A 552 0.66 -17.89 -5.06
C ALA A 552 -0.59 -18.63 -4.61
N MET A 553 -1.12 -18.25 -3.45
CA MET A 553 -2.33 -18.84 -2.88
C MET A 553 -3.21 -17.76 -2.26
N GLN A 554 -4.50 -18.04 -2.18
CA GLN A 554 -5.46 -17.20 -1.49
C GLN A 554 -5.25 -17.28 0.03
N THR A 555 -5.29 -16.14 0.70
CA THR A 555 -5.09 -16.04 2.14
C THR A 555 -6.39 -16.37 2.90
N PRO A 556 -6.28 -17.01 4.08
CA PRO A 556 -7.43 -17.21 4.97
C PRO A 556 -7.98 -15.86 5.46
N THR A 557 -9.26 -15.82 5.80
CA THR A 557 -9.92 -14.61 6.35
C THR A 557 -9.32 -14.15 7.67
N THR A 558 -8.70 -15.06 8.43
CA THR A 558 -8.01 -14.80 9.70
C THR A 558 -6.66 -14.09 9.56
N LEU A 559 -6.13 -13.92 8.34
CA LEU A 559 -5.01 -13.01 8.09
C LEU A 559 -5.53 -11.57 8.08
N GLU A 560 -5.08 -10.76 9.04
CA GLU A 560 -5.54 -9.40 9.28
C GLU A 560 -4.57 -8.34 8.78
N ASN A 561 -5.09 -7.12 8.65
CA ASN A 561 -4.40 -5.92 8.17
C ASN A 561 -3.96 -6.05 6.71
N VAL A 562 -4.83 -6.61 5.87
CA VAL A 562 -4.57 -6.83 4.43
C VAL A 562 -5.28 -5.75 3.62
N ASP A 563 -4.57 -4.64 3.38
CA ASP A 563 -5.06 -3.45 2.67
C ASP A 563 -4.30 -3.15 1.36
N SER A 564 -3.26 -3.92 1.05
CA SER A 564 -2.47 -3.87 -0.18
C SER A 564 -2.38 -5.22 -0.90
N CYS A 565 -2.26 -5.18 -2.22
CA CYS A 565 -1.92 -6.32 -3.07
C CYS A 565 -0.41 -6.55 -3.07
N GLU A 566 -0.01 -7.82 -3.05
CA GLU A 566 1.39 -8.19 -3.21
C GLU A 566 1.77 -8.19 -4.70
N ASN A 567 2.42 -7.10 -5.14
CA ASN A 567 2.82 -6.92 -6.54
C ASN A 567 1.63 -7.07 -7.51
N TRP A 568 1.72 -7.98 -8.49
CA TRP A 568 0.67 -8.26 -9.49
C TRP A 568 -0.39 -9.26 -9.00
N LEU A 569 -0.33 -9.70 -7.74
CA LEU A 569 -1.29 -10.67 -7.21
C LEU A 569 -2.64 -9.98 -6.86
N PRO A 570 -3.77 -10.68 -7.07
CA PRO A 570 -5.09 -10.20 -6.65
C PRO A 570 -5.18 -9.89 -5.15
N ARG A 571 -6.24 -9.18 -4.77
CA ARG A 571 -6.56 -8.92 -3.36
C ARG A 571 -6.66 -10.23 -2.59
N ARG A 572 -6.06 -10.28 -1.39
CA ARG A 572 -6.00 -11.48 -0.53
C ARG A 572 -5.36 -12.69 -1.22
N VAL A 573 -4.40 -12.45 -2.10
CA VAL A 573 -3.51 -13.45 -2.68
C VAL A 573 -2.08 -13.01 -2.42
N ILE A 574 -1.27 -13.91 -1.85
CA ILE A 574 0.14 -13.65 -1.53
C ILE A 574 1.03 -14.73 -2.13
N SER A 575 2.30 -14.42 -2.33
CA SER A 575 3.23 -15.37 -2.91
C SER A 575 3.49 -16.56 -1.98
N VAL A 576 3.78 -17.71 -2.57
CA VAL A 576 4.16 -18.91 -1.80
C VAL A 576 5.45 -18.72 -1.01
N TRP A 577 6.35 -17.84 -1.46
CA TRP A 577 7.58 -17.54 -0.75
C TRP A 577 7.30 -16.85 0.59
N ARG A 578 6.33 -15.93 0.60
CA ARG A 578 5.83 -15.32 1.83
C ARG A 578 5.10 -16.34 2.70
N ILE A 579 4.25 -17.17 2.12
CA ILE A 579 3.51 -18.22 2.85
C ILE A 579 4.46 -19.21 3.51
N ALA A 580 5.51 -19.64 2.81
CA ALA A 580 6.47 -20.61 3.33
C ALA A 580 7.14 -20.12 4.63
N GLY A 581 7.48 -18.83 4.70
CA GLY A 581 7.98 -18.22 5.94
C GLY A 581 6.96 -18.23 7.07
N ILE A 582 5.69 -17.96 6.76
CA ILE A 582 4.58 -18.04 7.72
C ILE A 582 4.41 -19.47 8.23
N LEU A 583 4.44 -20.48 7.34
CA LEU A 583 4.28 -21.89 7.69
C LEU A 583 5.42 -22.40 8.57
N HIS A 584 6.67 -22.02 8.29
CA HIS A 584 7.81 -22.39 9.14
C HIS A 584 7.60 -21.93 10.59
N ALA A 585 7.10 -20.71 10.78
CA ALA A 585 6.83 -20.17 12.11
C ALA A 585 5.62 -20.83 12.79
N LEU A 586 4.56 -21.15 12.03
CA LEU A 586 3.37 -21.81 12.58
C LEU A 586 3.63 -23.26 12.99
N GLU A 587 4.42 -23.98 12.20
CA GLU A 587 4.73 -25.39 12.43
C GLU A 587 5.99 -25.58 13.30
N GLY A 588 6.70 -24.49 13.66
CA GLY A 588 7.91 -24.55 14.48
C GLY A 588 9.04 -25.35 13.82
N TRP A 589 9.22 -25.20 12.51
CA TRP A 589 10.30 -25.90 11.81
C TRP A 589 11.65 -25.22 12.07
N GLU A 590 12.57 -25.98 12.65
CA GLU A 590 13.88 -25.49 13.10
C GLU A 590 14.98 -25.52 12.03
N GLU A 591 14.65 -26.02 10.85
CA GLU A 591 15.58 -26.16 9.73
C GLU A 591 15.58 -24.89 8.85
N HIS A 592 16.75 -24.58 8.26
CA HIS A 592 16.81 -23.59 7.19
C HIS A 592 16.35 -24.23 5.88
N GLU A 593 15.38 -23.63 5.20
CA GLU A 593 15.06 -23.93 3.81
C GLU A 593 15.83 -22.96 2.92
N CYS A 594 17.12 -23.24 2.72
CA CYS A 594 18.04 -22.41 1.93
C CYS A 594 19.00 -23.28 1.10
N GLY A 595 19.69 -22.67 0.14
CA GLY A 595 20.56 -23.43 -0.76
C GLY A 595 19.77 -24.45 -1.55
N TYR A 596 20.24 -25.70 -1.53
CA TYR A 596 19.60 -26.83 -2.20
C TYR A 596 18.78 -27.72 -1.26
N THR A 597 18.69 -27.35 0.02
CA THR A 597 17.86 -28.04 1.00
C THR A 597 16.39 -27.75 0.71
N MET A 598 15.57 -28.80 0.68
CA MET A 598 14.12 -28.71 0.45
C MET A 598 13.40 -29.61 1.45
N SER A 599 12.27 -29.12 1.95
CA SER A 599 11.36 -29.88 2.80
C SER A 599 10.56 -30.90 1.99
N ASN A 600 9.98 -31.89 2.67
CA ASN A 600 9.05 -32.82 2.06
C ASN A 600 7.83 -32.07 1.46
N ILE A 601 7.62 -32.22 0.15
CA ILE A 601 6.62 -31.46 -0.62
C ILE A 601 5.20 -31.70 -0.11
N ASP A 602 4.85 -32.95 0.22
CA ASP A 602 3.52 -33.31 0.70
C ASP A 602 3.28 -32.76 2.11
N LYS A 603 4.28 -32.83 2.99
CA LYS A 603 4.24 -32.23 4.34
C LYS A 603 3.97 -30.73 4.27
N VAL A 604 4.68 -30.01 3.41
CA VAL A 604 4.52 -28.55 3.28
C VAL A 604 3.16 -28.21 2.67
N TRP A 605 2.68 -29.00 1.71
CA TRP A 605 1.36 -28.85 1.11
C TRP A 605 0.22 -29.03 2.12
N GLU A 606 0.25 -30.12 2.90
CA GLU A 606 -0.75 -30.41 3.92
C GLU A 606 -0.78 -29.33 5.00
N ALA A 607 0.39 -28.88 5.48
CA ALA A 607 0.49 -27.78 6.43
C ALA A 607 -0.12 -26.49 5.87
N CYS A 608 0.14 -26.18 4.60
CA CYS A 608 -0.42 -25.01 3.93
C CYS A 608 -1.96 -25.03 3.94
N LEU A 609 -2.57 -26.15 3.54
CA LEU A 609 -4.02 -26.31 3.54
C LEU A 609 -4.63 -26.30 4.94
N LYS A 610 -3.96 -26.93 5.92
CA LYS A 610 -4.35 -26.96 7.34
C LYS A 610 -4.50 -25.56 7.92
N HIS A 611 -3.62 -24.63 7.55
CA HIS A 611 -3.69 -23.22 7.97
C HIS A 611 -4.61 -22.35 7.12
N GLY A 612 -5.41 -22.95 6.23
CA GLY A 612 -6.48 -22.27 5.51
C GLY A 612 -6.05 -21.51 4.26
N PHE A 613 -4.80 -21.63 3.81
CA PHE A 613 -4.39 -21.14 2.50
C PHE A 613 -4.99 -22.00 1.40
N GLN A 614 -5.51 -21.38 0.34
CA GLN A 614 -6.23 -22.10 -0.72
C GLN A 614 -5.55 -21.94 -2.08
N PRO A 615 -5.41 -23.02 -2.86
CA PRO A 615 -4.88 -22.93 -4.21
C PRO A 615 -5.76 -22.05 -5.09
N LEU A 616 -5.11 -21.29 -5.97
CA LEU A 616 -5.80 -20.51 -6.98
C LEU A 616 -6.39 -21.43 -8.05
N LYS A 617 -7.58 -21.10 -8.53
CA LYS A 617 -8.19 -21.84 -9.64
C LYS A 617 -7.41 -21.55 -10.91
N VAL A 618 -6.99 -22.62 -11.58
CA VAL A 618 -6.44 -22.55 -12.94
C VAL A 618 -7.50 -21.92 -13.85
N PRO A 619 -7.14 -20.92 -14.69
CA PRO A 619 -8.06 -20.41 -15.70
C PRO A 619 -8.43 -21.55 -16.66
N THR A 620 -9.60 -22.15 -16.48
CA THR A 620 -10.17 -23.11 -17.43
C THR A 620 -10.95 -22.35 -18.48
N GLN A 621 -11.13 -22.93 -19.67
CA GLN A 621 -12.12 -22.47 -20.65
C GLN A 621 -13.48 -22.32 -19.94
N SER A 622 -13.88 -21.12 -19.55
CA SER A 622 -15.30 -20.84 -19.36
C SER A 622 -15.91 -21.06 -20.73
N LYS A 623 -16.81 -22.03 -20.85
CA LYS A 623 -17.69 -22.12 -22.01
C LYS A 623 -18.35 -20.75 -22.15
N SER A 624 -18.14 -20.14 -23.32
CA SER A 624 -18.73 -18.88 -23.78
C SER A 624 -20.20 -18.78 -23.44
#